data_AF-A0A1N7RQZ2-F1
#
_entry.id   AF-A0A1N7RQZ2-F1
#
_cell.length_a   1.000
_cell.length_b   1.000
_cell.length_c   1.000
_cell.angle_alpha   90.00
_cell.angle_beta   90.00
_cell.angle_gamma   90.00
#
_symmetry.space_group_name_H-M   'P 1'
#
loop_
_entity.id
_entity.type
_entity.pdbx_description
1 polymer ?
#
loop_
_entity_poly.entity_id
_entity_poly.type
_entity_poly.pdbx_seq_one_letter_code
_entity_poly.pdbx_strand_id
1 'polypeptide(L)'
;MKTGHTQAAGYCIVATAKRKQSSPPMMRRVFAVVLGAPTANDRITGAGSLLNYAFSAYKDYPLTDDAGHHVVTRMAEPKLVQTRSP
;
A
#
# COMPACT_ATOMS: atom_id res chain seq x y z
N MET A 1 14.38 4.92 -4.49
CA MET A 1 13.12 5.26 -5.16
C MET A 1 13.47 5.96 -6.48
N LYS A 2 12.82 5.67 -7.61
CA LYS A 2 13.30 6.09 -8.95
C LYS A 2 12.16 6.56 -9.86
N THR A 3 12.46 7.55 -10.69
CA THR A 3 11.64 8.00 -11.82
C THR A 3 12.30 7.64 -13.14
N GLY A 4 11.49 7.50 -14.19
CA GLY A 4 11.96 7.30 -15.56
C GLY A 4 11.09 8.06 -16.54
N HIS A 5 11.67 8.51 -17.65
CA HIS A 5 10.92 9.10 -18.75
C HIS A 5 11.66 8.87 -20.07
N THR A 6 10.92 8.37 -21.05
CA THR A 6 11.27 8.39 -22.47
C THR A 6 9.98 8.64 -23.25
N GLN A 7 10.09 9.07 -24.51
CA GLN A 7 8.91 9.29 -25.35
C GLN A 7 8.07 8.01 -25.52
N ALA A 8 8.72 6.84 -25.64
CA ALA A 8 8.03 5.57 -25.81
C ALA A 8 7.42 5.00 -24.51
N ALA A 9 8.07 5.22 -23.36
CA ALA A 9 7.64 4.64 -22.09
C ALA A 9 6.71 5.56 -21.26
N GLY A 10 6.49 6.81 -21.70
CA GLY A 10 5.77 7.82 -20.93
C GLY A 10 6.49 8.19 -19.63
N TYR A 11 5.75 8.58 -18.60
CA TYR A 11 6.29 8.98 -17.31
C TYR A 11 6.14 7.86 -16.26
N CYS A 12 7.27 7.31 -15.80
CA CYS A 12 7.32 6.20 -14.86
C CYS A 12 7.82 6.62 -13.46
N ILE A 13 7.35 5.91 -12.42
CA ILE A 13 7.83 6.05 -11.04
C ILE A 13 7.69 4.73 -10.28
N VAL A 14 8.72 4.41 -9.50
CA VAL A 14 8.64 3.44 -8.39
C VAL A 14 8.68 4.26 -7.12
N ALA A 15 7.61 4.22 -6.32
CA ALA A 15 7.43 4.93 -5.07
C ALA A 15 7.37 3.98 -3.87
N THR A 16 7.80 4.45 -2.70
CA THR A 16 7.65 3.70 -1.46
C THR A 16 7.32 4.63 -0.29
N ALA A 17 6.49 4.13 0.63
CA ALA A 17 6.24 4.77 1.90
C ALA A 17 6.21 3.73 3.02
N LYS A 18 6.63 4.14 4.22
CA LYS A 18 6.59 3.32 5.43
C LYS A 18 5.67 4.01 6.44
N ARG A 19 4.63 3.32 6.92
CA ARG A 19 3.68 3.85 7.91
C ARG A 19 3.51 2.84 9.05
N LYS A 20 3.23 3.36 10.25
CA LYS A 20 2.88 2.53 11.40
C LYS A 20 1.48 1.97 11.18
N GLN A 21 1.35 0.66 11.36
CA GLN A 21 0.07 -0.02 11.50
C GLN A 21 -0.19 -0.24 12.99
N SER A 22 -1.39 0.07 13.46
CA SER A 22 -1.72 0.03 14.89
C SER A 22 -2.25 -1.32 15.37
N SER A 23 -2.88 -2.10 14.48
CA SER A 23 -3.45 -3.40 14.81
C SER A 23 -3.27 -4.37 13.63
N PRO A 24 -2.34 -5.33 13.74
CA PRO A 24 -1.31 -5.46 14.78
C PRO A 24 -0.25 -4.33 14.72
N PRO A 25 0.41 -3.98 15.85
CA PRO A 25 1.47 -2.97 15.89
C PRO A 25 2.69 -3.38 15.09
N MET A 26 2.91 -2.75 13.93
CA MET A 26 4.11 -2.98 13.12
C MET A 26 4.41 -1.80 12.20
N MET A 27 5.61 -1.80 11.59
CA MET A 27 5.97 -0.83 10.58
C MET A 27 5.81 -1.41 9.18
N ARG A 28 4.75 -1.02 8.49
CA ARG A 28 4.40 -1.51 7.15
C ARG A 28 5.05 -0.65 6.07
N ARG A 29 5.69 -1.27 5.08
CA ARG A 29 6.25 -0.60 3.89
C ARG A 29 5.51 -1.05 2.65
N VAL A 30 5.03 -0.09 1.87
CA VAL A 30 4.34 -0.34 0.61
C VAL A 30 5.17 0.26 -0.53
N PHE A 31 5.14 -0.41 -1.67
CA PHE A 31 5.69 0.09 -2.93
C PHE A 31 4.55 0.29 -3.94
N ALA A 32 4.55 1.40 -4.65
CA ALA A 32 3.65 1.67 -5.76
C ALA A 32 4.47 1.89 -7.03
N VAL A 33 4.13 1.21 -8.11
CA VAL A 33 4.80 1.33 -9.41
C VAL A 33 3.80 1.83 -10.42
N VAL A 34 4.10 2.95 -11.05
CA VAL A 34 3.32 3.53 -12.15
C VAL A 34 4.22 3.59 -13.37
N LEU A 35 3.73 3.05 -14.48
CA LEU A 35 4.40 3.05 -15.78
C LEU A 35 3.52 3.77 -16.80
N GLY A 36 4.11 4.52 -17.73
CA GLY A 36 3.36 5.11 -18.84
C GLY A 36 2.37 6.21 -18.47
N ALA A 37 2.59 6.95 -17.38
CA ALA A 37 1.70 8.08 -17.08
C ALA A 37 1.80 9.16 -18.18
N PRO A 38 0.70 9.86 -18.53
CA PRO A 38 0.70 10.87 -19.60
C PRO A 38 1.58 12.08 -19.29
N THR A 39 1.65 12.48 -18.02
CA THR A 39 2.47 13.60 -17.57
C THR A 39 3.33 13.27 -16.36
N ALA A 40 4.34 14.11 -16.10
CA ALA A 40 5.17 14.03 -14.91
C ALA A 40 4.38 14.23 -13.60
N ASN A 41 3.24 14.93 -13.65
CA ASN A 41 2.38 15.12 -12.49
C ASN A 41 1.49 13.90 -12.26
N ASP A 42 0.93 13.32 -13.34
CA ASP A 42 0.05 12.15 -13.23
C ASP A 42 0.75 10.95 -12.60
N ARG A 43 2.05 10.74 -12.88
CA ARG A 43 2.81 9.66 -12.21
C ARG A 43 2.87 9.86 -10.70
N ILE A 44 3.00 11.12 -10.24
CA ILE A 44 3.14 11.45 -8.81
C ILE A 44 1.78 11.28 -8.14
N THR A 45 0.72 11.85 -8.72
CA THR A 45 -0.65 11.73 -8.22
C THR A 45 -1.10 10.27 -8.20
N GLY A 46 -0.87 9.52 -9.28
CA GLY A 46 -1.20 8.09 -9.37
C GLY A 46 -0.48 7.27 -8.31
N ALA A 47 0.83 7.45 -8.14
CA ALA A 47 1.60 6.73 -7.12
C ALA A 47 1.14 7.10 -5.70
N GLY A 48 0.84 8.37 -5.44
CA GLY A 48 0.31 8.85 -4.16
C GLY A 48 -1.05 8.22 -3.83
N SER A 49 -1.97 8.20 -4.80
CA SER A 49 -3.29 7.57 -4.67
C SER A 49 -3.17 6.06 -4.40
N LEU A 50 -2.31 5.35 -5.12
CA LEU A 50 -2.07 3.92 -4.89
C LEU A 50 -1.50 3.64 -3.50
N LEU A 51 -0.53 4.43 -3.03
CA LEU A 51 0.01 4.29 -1.68
C LEU A 51 -1.09 4.53 -0.64
N ASN A 52 -1.88 5.58 -0.80
CA ASN A 52 -2.98 5.89 0.13
C ASN A 52 -4.02 4.78 0.15
N TYR A 53 -4.44 4.30 -1.02
CA TYR A 53 -5.37 3.17 -1.14
C TYR A 53 -4.82 1.91 -0.48
N ALA A 54 -3.56 1.56 -0.74
CA ALA A 54 -2.95 0.36 -0.15
C ALA A 54 -2.89 0.44 1.39
N PHE A 55 -2.66 1.62 1.96
CA PHE A 55 -2.67 1.81 3.42
C PHE A 55 -4.09 1.85 4.02
N SER A 56 -5.11 2.27 3.27
CA SER A 56 -6.50 2.26 3.76
C SER A 56 -7.17 0.91 3.60
N ALA A 57 -6.89 0.19 2.51
CA ALA A 57 -7.59 -1.02 2.12
C ALA A 57 -6.93 -2.31 2.60
N TYR A 58 -5.65 -2.30 2.98
CA TYR A 58 -4.91 -3.52 3.35
C TYR A 58 -4.13 -3.37 4.66
N LYS A 59 -3.98 -4.49 5.36
CA LYS A 59 -3.18 -4.64 6.57
C LYS A 59 -2.36 -5.91 6.53
N ASP A 60 -1.26 -5.87 7.27
CA ASP A 60 -0.33 -6.98 7.42
C ASP A 60 -0.61 -7.70 8.75
N TYR A 61 -0.71 -9.02 8.74
CA TYR A 61 -1.01 -9.82 9.93
C TYR A 61 0.09 -10.86 10.12
N PRO A 62 0.69 -10.98 11.33
CA PRO A 62 1.57 -12.08 11.62
C PRO A 62 0.73 -13.36 11.67
N LEU A 63 1.21 -14.39 10.99
CA LEU A 63 0.75 -15.76 11.11
C LEU A 63 1.90 -16.58 11.68
N THR A 64 1.56 -17.45 12.61
CA THR A 64 2.48 -18.45 13.13
C THR A 64 1.80 -19.79 12.92
N ASP A 65 2.43 -20.65 12.14
CA ASP A 65 2.01 -22.03 11.89
C ASP A 65 3.20 -22.97 12.08
N ASP A 66 3.02 -24.24 11.72
CA ASP A 66 4.06 -25.27 11.83
C ASP A 66 5.31 -24.96 10.95
N ALA A 67 5.20 -24.05 9.97
CA ALA A 67 6.29 -23.59 9.11
C ALA A 67 7.00 -22.34 9.65
N GLY A 68 6.51 -21.73 10.74
CA GLY A 68 7.14 -20.62 11.45
C GLY A 68 6.41 -19.28 11.33
N HIS A 69 7.09 -18.20 11.74
CA HIS A 69 6.52 -16.85 11.75
C HIS A 69 6.61 -16.20 10.36
N HIS A 70 5.46 -15.86 9.77
CA HIS A 70 5.38 -15.14 8.52
C HIS A 70 4.31 -14.03 8.59
N VAL A 71 4.29 -13.13 7.60
CA VAL A 71 3.35 -12.01 7.55
C VAL A 71 2.49 -12.15 6.30
N VAL A 72 1.18 -12.01 6.45
CA VAL A 72 0.23 -12.01 5.33
C VAL A 72 -0.45 -10.66 5.18
N THR A 73 -0.56 -10.20 3.95
CA THR A 73 -1.35 -9.00 3.63
C THR A 73 -2.78 -9.41 3.33
N ARG A 74 -3.75 -8.81 4.02
CA ARG A 74 -5.18 -9.04 3.78
C ARG A 74 -5.89 -7.70 3.62
N MET A 75 -7.05 -7.70 2.98
CA MET A 75 -7.92 -6.53 3.00
C MET A 75 -8.27 -6.20 4.45
N ALA A 76 -8.26 -4.93 4.80
CA ALA A 76 -8.72 -4.46 6.10
C ALA A 76 -10.20 -4.80 6.21
N GLU A 77 -10.57 -5.65 7.18
CA GLU A 77 -11.97 -5.92 7.46
C GLU A 77 -12.70 -4.59 7.75
N PRO A 78 -13.93 -4.41 7.22
CA PRO A 78 -14.74 -3.27 7.63
C PRO A 78 -14.85 -3.31 9.16
N LYS A 79 -14.68 -2.16 9.82
CA LYS A 79 -15.02 -2.07 11.24
C LYS A 79 -16.49 -2.46 11.37
N LEU A 80 -16.76 -3.68 11.83
CA LEU A 80 -18.07 -4.02 12.38
C LEU A 80 -18.32 -2.97 13.47
N VAL A 81 -19.21 -2.03 13.19
CA VAL A 81 -19.77 -1.16 14.22
C VAL A 81 -20.41 -2.13 15.20
N GLN A 82 -19.76 -2.34 16.34
CA GLN A 82 -20.41 -2.99 17.47
C GLN A 82 -21.62 -2.13 17.78
N THR A 83 -22.78 -2.55 17.29
CA THR A 83 -24.07 -2.12 17.80
C THR A 83 -24.10 -2.58 19.24
N ARG A 84 -23.65 -1.71 20.14
CA ARG A 84 -24.04 -1.81 21.54
C ARG A 84 -25.54 -1.56 21.55
N SER A 85 -26.31 -2.64 21.55
CA SER A 85 -27.70 -2.61 21.96
C SER A 85 -27.76 -2.22 23.45
N PRO A 86 -28.84 -1.52 23.87
CA PRO A 86 -28.92 -0.76 25.12
C PRO A 86 -28.85 -1.63 26.38
#